data_AF-A0A812SGP9-F1
#
_entry.id   AF-A0A812SGP9-F1
#
_cell.length_a   1.000
_cell.length_b   1.000
_cell.length_c   1.000
_cell.angle_alpha   90.00
_cell.angle_beta   90.00
_cell.angle_gamma   90.00
#
_symmetry.space_group_name_H-M   'P 1'
#
loop_
_entity.id
_entity.type
_entity.pdbx_description
1 polymer ?
#
loop_
_entity_poly.entity_id
_entity_poly.type
_entity_poly.pdbx_seq_one_letter_code
_entity_poly.pdbx_strand_id
1 'polypeptide(L)'
;LACNNCREGYYSLEGGACAPCSPGDVLPFILTGIFATVVVIFLFSSVNADLNQQSLSIVTVAAIFSQMVMAIQALGSIRQLSINWVGPVRHLIDLTRLFTFDFDIIRISCLAGQDSPTVKFVCQLLAFPMGSCLILVAWGITWLWGRKASLDSVFNLNGLLIFALFITLALAVLRPFQHQQSSTPDAMA
;
A
#
# COMPACT_ATOMS: atom_id res chain seq x y z
N LEU A 1 -10.76 19.43 -7.69
CA LEU A 1 -9.81 18.44 -8.26
C LEU A 1 -8.33 18.82 -8.06
N ALA A 2 -7.98 19.87 -7.30
CA ALA A 2 -6.59 20.27 -7.09
C ALA A 2 -6.40 20.80 -5.66
N CYS A 3 -6.09 19.92 -4.72
CA CYS A 3 -5.52 20.29 -3.42
C CYS A 3 -4.21 19.49 -3.33
N ASN A 4 -3.06 20.17 -3.27
CA ASN A 4 -1.69 19.64 -3.38
C ASN A 4 -1.21 19.25 -4.78
N ASN A 5 -1.19 20.23 -5.70
CA ASN A 5 -0.25 20.17 -6.83
C ASN A 5 0.99 20.97 -6.45
N CYS A 6 2.08 20.29 -6.10
CA CYS A 6 3.38 20.92 -6.02
C CYS A 6 4.00 21.13 -7.43
N ARG A 7 4.90 22.11 -7.54
CA ARG A 7 5.69 22.34 -8.78
C ARG A 7 6.48 21.07 -9.13
N GLU A 8 6.79 20.89 -10.41
CA GLU A 8 7.70 19.82 -10.87
C GLU A 8 8.99 19.76 -10.04
N GLY A 9 9.41 18.55 -9.70
CA GLY A 9 10.54 18.33 -8.79
C GLY A 9 10.25 18.62 -7.31
N TYR A 10 8.99 18.80 -6.92
CA TYR A 10 8.57 18.90 -5.52
C TYR A 10 7.49 17.85 -5.19
N TYR A 11 7.38 17.49 -3.92
CA TYR A 11 6.34 16.61 -3.39
C TYR A 11 5.61 17.28 -2.22
N SER A 12 4.35 16.89 -2.01
CA SER A 12 3.53 17.42 -0.92
C SER A 12 3.82 16.73 0.43
N LEU A 13 4.03 17.55 1.46
CA LEU A 13 4.11 17.16 2.87
C LEU A 13 2.73 17.23 3.53
N GLU A 14 2.58 16.54 4.66
CA GLU A 14 1.37 16.68 5.48
C GLU A 14 1.21 18.13 5.97
N GLY A 15 0.04 18.71 5.72
CA GLY A 15 -0.24 20.13 5.96
C GLY A 15 -0.18 21.00 4.71
N GLY A 16 0.11 20.43 3.53
CA GLY A 16 0.03 21.13 2.24
C GLY A 16 1.28 21.91 1.85
N ALA A 17 2.39 21.79 2.61
CA ALA A 17 3.67 22.33 2.22
C ALA A 17 4.32 21.49 1.10
N CYS A 18 5.14 22.09 0.24
CA CYS A 18 5.87 21.40 -0.83
C CYS A 18 7.36 21.37 -0.52
N ALA A 19 7.99 20.19 -0.62
CA ALA A 19 9.43 20.00 -0.45
C ALA A 19 10.10 19.54 -1.75
N PRO A 20 11.35 19.95 -2.02
CA PRO A 20 12.06 19.56 -3.24
C PRO A 20 12.45 18.08 -3.20
N CYS A 21 12.38 17.42 -4.36
CA CYS A 21 12.84 16.06 -4.55
C CYS A 21 14.37 16.02 -4.61
N SER A 22 14.97 15.19 -3.77
CA SER A 22 16.39 14.88 -3.75
C SER A 22 16.65 13.55 -4.44
N PRO A 23 17.84 13.30 -5.02
CA PRO A 23 18.20 11.98 -5.58
C PRO A 23 18.04 10.82 -4.59
N GLY A 24 18.13 11.09 -3.28
CA GLY A 24 17.90 10.09 -2.24
C GLY A 24 16.43 9.66 -2.07
N ASP A 25 15.48 10.41 -2.63
CA ASP A 25 14.04 10.20 -2.42
C ASP A 25 13.46 9.06 -3.26
N VAL A 26 14.26 8.45 -4.14
CA VAL A 26 13.93 7.20 -4.82
C VAL A 26 14.17 5.97 -3.93
N LEU A 27 14.92 6.12 -2.84
CA LEU A 27 15.28 5.03 -1.94
C LEU A 27 14.06 4.30 -1.34
N PRO A 28 13.00 4.98 -0.85
CA PRO A 28 11.80 4.31 -0.34
C PRO A 28 11.16 3.38 -1.39
N PHE A 29 11.07 3.82 -2.64
CA PHE A 29 10.53 2.99 -3.72
C PHE A 29 11.35 1.73 -3.97
N ILE A 30 12.68 1.86 -4.03
CA ILE A 30 13.59 0.72 -4.21
C ILE A 30 13.45 -0.26 -3.04
N LEU A 31 13.45 0.24 -1.80
CA LEU A 31 13.31 -0.59 -0.60
C LEU A 31 11.96 -1.32 -0.57
N THR A 32 10.86 -0.65 -0.91
CA THR A 32 9.54 -1.28 -1.01
C THR A 32 9.50 -2.36 -2.09
N GLY A 33 10.12 -2.13 -3.26
CA GLY A 33 10.21 -3.12 -4.33
C GLY A 33 11.01 -4.37 -3.95
N ILE A 34 12.16 -4.17 -3.29
CA ILE A 34 12.98 -5.28 -2.76
C ILE A 34 12.18 -6.05 -1.70
N PHE A 35 11.56 -5.35 -0.76
CA PHE A 35 10.74 -5.96 0.29
C PHE A 35 9.59 -6.79 -0.30
N ALA A 36 8.84 -6.23 -1.26
CA ALA A 36 7.75 -6.94 -1.93
C ALA A 36 8.23 -8.22 -2.63
N THR A 37 9.40 -8.16 -3.28
CA THR A 37 10.00 -9.32 -3.96
C THR A 37 10.37 -10.41 -2.96
N VAL A 38 11.03 -10.06 -1.85
CA VAL A 38 11.40 -11.01 -0.78
C VAL A 38 10.15 -11.65 -0.17
N VAL A 39 9.11 -10.86 0.11
CA VAL A 39 7.84 -11.36 0.65
C VAL A 39 7.20 -12.36 -0.31
N VAL A 40 7.13 -12.08 -1.61
CA VAL A 40 6.54 -13.00 -2.58
C VAL A 40 7.34 -14.31 -2.67
N ILE A 41 8.68 -14.25 -2.68
CA ILE A 41 9.53 -15.45 -2.66
C ILE A 41 9.27 -16.28 -1.40
N PHE A 42 9.23 -15.64 -0.24
CA PHE A 42 8.95 -16.29 1.04
C PHE A 42 7.57 -16.97 1.02
N LEU A 43 6.54 -16.26 0.58
CA LEU A 43 5.18 -16.79 0.52
C LEU A 43 5.07 -17.98 -0.45
N PHE A 44 5.72 -17.92 -1.62
CA PHE A 44 5.79 -19.08 -2.54
C PHE A 44 6.51 -20.28 -1.90
N SER A 45 7.55 -20.04 -1.10
CA SER A 45 8.22 -21.10 -0.35
C SER A 45 7.32 -21.70 0.73
N SER A 46 6.53 -20.88 1.42
CA SER A 46 5.65 -21.33 2.51
C SER A 46 4.41 -22.05 2.00
N VAL A 47 3.78 -21.58 0.92
CA VAL A 47 2.57 -22.20 0.36
C VAL A 47 2.87 -23.56 -0.28
N ASN A 48 4.06 -23.74 -0.84
CA ASN A 48 4.49 -25.02 -1.39
C ASN A 48 5.03 -25.99 -0.31
N ALA A 49 5.13 -25.59 0.96
CA ALA A 49 5.49 -26.51 2.03
C ALA A 49 4.29 -27.43 2.34
N ASP A 50 4.55 -28.73 2.52
CA ASP A 50 3.50 -29.73 2.73
C ASP A 50 2.50 -29.31 3.83
N LEU A 51 1.24 -29.14 3.46
CA LEU A 51 0.15 -28.79 4.38
C LEU A 51 0.01 -29.79 5.54
N ASN A 52 0.40 -31.05 5.30
CA ASN A 52 0.40 -32.10 6.33
C ASN A 52 1.49 -31.90 7.41
N GLN A 53 2.51 -31.08 7.14
CA GLN A 53 3.52 -30.66 8.12
C GLN A 53 3.19 -29.32 8.78
N GLN A 54 2.22 -28.57 8.27
CA GLN A 54 1.83 -27.29 8.86
C GLN A 54 0.96 -27.55 10.09
N SER A 55 1.49 -27.20 11.26
CA SER A 55 0.71 -27.28 12.50
C SER A 55 -0.45 -26.29 12.46
N LEU A 56 -1.61 -26.71 12.99
CA LEU A 56 -2.80 -25.86 13.13
C LEU A 56 -2.48 -24.53 13.85
N SER A 57 -1.46 -24.55 14.73
CA SER A 57 -0.90 -23.38 15.39
C SER A 57 -0.34 -22.33 14.42
N ILE A 58 0.41 -22.72 13.37
CA ILE A 58 0.98 -21.79 12.39
C ILE A 58 -0.13 -21.12 11.57
N VAL A 59 -1.13 -21.90 11.15
CA VAL A 59 -2.29 -21.38 10.41
C VAL A 59 -3.08 -20.38 11.28
N THR A 60 -3.26 -20.70 12.56
CA THR A 60 -3.96 -19.82 13.51
C THR A 60 -3.19 -18.52 13.76
N VAL A 61 -1.86 -18.59 13.93
CA VAL A 61 -1.00 -17.40 14.08
C VAL A 61 -1.07 -16.53 12.84
N ALA A 62 -1.03 -17.11 11.63
CA ALA A 62 -1.15 -16.37 10.38
C ALA A 62 -2.52 -15.68 10.26
N ALA A 63 -3.60 -16.34 10.68
CA ALA A 63 -4.95 -15.77 10.69
C ALA A 63 -5.10 -14.61 11.69
N ILE A 64 -4.56 -14.75 12.91
CA ILE A 64 -4.57 -13.67 13.91
C ILE A 64 -3.74 -12.49 13.41
N PHE A 65 -2.57 -12.76 12.82
CA PHE A 65 -1.70 -11.73 12.28
C PHE A 65 -2.38 -10.96 11.13
N SER A 66 -3.07 -11.65 10.22
CA SER A 66 -3.80 -10.99 9.13
C SER A 66 -4.94 -10.11 9.66
N GLN A 67 -5.66 -10.54 10.70
CA GLN A 67 -6.67 -9.73 11.37
C GLN A 67 -6.06 -8.48 12.04
N MET A 68 -4.90 -8.62 12.69
CA MET A 68 -4.20 -7.48 13.29
C MET A 68 -3.80 -6.45 12.22
N VAL A 69 -3.23 -6.91 11.10
CA VAL A 69 -2.87 -6.04 9.97
C VAL A 69 -4.11 -5.32 9.42
N MET A 70 -5.23 -6.02 9.27
CA MET A 70 -6.49 -5.40 8.83
C MET A 70 -7.01 -4.34 9.80
N ALA A 71 -6.94 -4.61 11.11
CA ALA A 71 -7.33 -3.63 12.13
C ALA A 71 -6.45 -2.38 12.07
N ILE A 72 -5.13 -2.54 11.87
CA ILE A 72 -4.20 -1.43 11.69
C ILE A 72 -4.51 -0.64 10.42
N GLN A 73 -4.80 -1.30 9.30
CA GLN A 73 -5.15 -0.63 8.05
C GLN A 73 -6.48 0.13 8.17
N ALA A 74 -7.48 -0.46 8.84
CA ALA A 74 -8.74 0.20 9.13
C ALA A 74 -8.53 1.44 10.01
N LEU A 75 -7.70 1.33 11.06
CA LEU A 75 -7.33 2.48 11.89
C LEU A 75 -6.58 3.56 11.09
N GLY A 76 -5.70 3.16 10.17
CA GLY A 76 -5.02 4.10 9.28
C GLY A 76 -5.96 4.85 8.34
N SER A 77 -7.07 4.24 7.93
CA SER A 77 -8.11 4.93 7.14
C SER A 77 -8.76 6.10 7.90
N ILE A 78 -8.85 6.02 9.23
CA ILE A 78 -9.45 7.05 10.08
C ILE A 78 -8.65 8.37 10.01
N ARG A 79 -7.37 8.33 9.60
CA ARG A 79 -6.55 9.53 9.35
C ARG A 79 -7.14 10.49 8.33
N GLN A 80 -7.99 10.00 7.44
CA GLN A 80 -8.63 10.84 6.43
C GLN A 80 -9.72 11.73 7.01
N LEU A 81 -10.19 11.43 8.23
CA LEU A 81 -11.05 12.33 8.97
C LEU A 81 -10.22 13.50 9.50
N SER A 82 -10.69 14.73 9.29
CA SER A 82 -10.07 15.96 9.76
C SER A 82 -10.26 16.17 11.27
N ILE A 83 -9.82 15.21 12.08
CA ILE A 83 -9.93 15.22 13.55
C ILE A 83 -8.56 15.52 14.14
N ASN A 84 -8.49 16.54 14.99
CA ASN A 84 -7.28 16.87 15.75
C ASN A 84 -7.10 15.87 16.90
N TRP A 85 -6.36 14.79 16.65
CA TRP A 85 -6.08 13.76 17.65
C TRP A 85 -5.09 14.26 18.72
N VAL A 86 -5.38 13.94 19.98
CA VAL A 86 -4.46 14.19 21.11
C VAL A 86 -3.20 13.32 21.00
N GLY A 87 -2.09 13.82 21.54
CA GLY A 87 -0.73 13.27 21.37
C GLY A 87 -0.58 11.75 21.29
N PRO A 88 -0.99 10.95 22.29
CA PRO A 88 -0.76 9.50 22.28
C PRO A 88 -1.51 8.79 21.14
N VAL A 89 -2.73 9.22 20.83
CA VAL A 89 -3.54 8.64 19.75
C VAL A 89 -2.97 9.01 18.38
N ARG A 90 -2.47 10.25 18.23
CA ARG A 90 -1.78 10.69 17.02
C ARG A 90 -0.57 9.82 16.69
N HIS A 91 0.26 9.49 17.68
CA HIS A 91 1.43 8.64 17.45
C HIS A 91 1.06 7.21 17.04
N LEU A 92 0.04 6.60 17.67
CA LEU A 92 -0.46 5.28 17.28
C LEU A 92 -1.00 5.27 15.86
N ILE A 93 -1.76 6.31 15.52
CA ILE A 93 -2.30 6.52 14.18
C ILE A 93 -1.18 6.74 13.16
N ASP A 94 -0.13 7.48 13.48
CA ASP A 94 1.01 7.69 12.57
C ASP A 94 1.82 6.40 12.34
N LEU A 95 1.91 5.49 13.32
CA LEU A 95 2.50 4.17 13.14
C LEU A 95 1.76 3.32 12.12
N THR A 96 0.44 3.50 11.98
CA THR A 96 -0.35 2.75 10.99
C THR A 96 0.13 2.98 9.55
N ARG A 97 0.78 4.12 9.28
CA ARG A 97 1.30 4.45 7.94
C ARG A 97 2.34 3.47 7.41
N LEU A 98 3.09 2.83 8.31
CA LEU A 98 4.09 1.82 7.93
C LEU A 98 3.43 0.52 7.46
N PHE A 99 2.20 0.27 7.89
CA PHE A 99 1.45 -0.96 7.62
C PHE A 99 0.35 -0.77 6.58
N THR A 100 -0.11 0.46 6.35
CA THR A 100 -0.92 0.81 5.18
C THR A 100 -0.02 1.02 3.99
N PHE A 101 -0.39 0.48 2.83
CA PHE A 101 0.25 0.87 1.57
C PHE A 101 -0.06 2.35 1.28
N ASP A 102 0.81 3.25 1.73
CA ASP A 102 0.71 4.68 1.49
C ASP A 102 1.71 5.11 0.41
N PHE A 103 1.15 5.47 -0.75
CA PHE A 103 1.91 5.88 -1.92
C PHE A 103 2.59 7.23 -1.76
N ASP A 104 2.17 8.04 -0.78
CA ASP A 104 2.83 9.28 -0.42
C ASP A 104 4.17 8.99 0.32
N ILE A 105 4.30 7.87 1.03
CA ILE A 105 5.59 7.41 1.61
C ILE A 105 6.57 6.96 0.53
N ILE A 106 6.05 6.34 -0.52
CA ILE A 106 6.83 5.83 -1.65
C ILE A 106 7.35 6.99 -2.54
N ARG A 107 6.89 8.23 -2.28
CA ARG A 107 7.30 9.47 -2.98
C ARG A 107 7.16 9.38 -4.49
N ILE A 108 6.03 8.84 -4.96
CA ILE A 108 5.75 8.68 -6.39
C ILE A 108 5.83 9.99 -7.17
N SER A 109 5.49 11.13 -6.55
CA SER A 109 5.63 12.45 -7.18
C SER A 109 7.07 12.74 -7.64
N CYS A 110 8.07 12.26 -6.91
CA CYS A 110 9.47 12.42 -7.29
C CYS A 110 9.91 11.48 -8.41
N LEU A 111 9.30 10.29 -8.52
CA LEU A 111 9.56 9.36 -9.62
C LEU A 111 8.88 9.81 -10.92
N ALA A 112 7.65 10.33 -10.81
CA ALA A 112 6.90 10.82 -11.95
C ALA A 112 7.34 12.21 -12.43
N GLY A 113 8.16 12.93 -11.64
CA GLY A 113 8.63 14.29 -11.90
C GLY A 113 7.57 15.38 -11.71
N GLN A 114 6.31 15.00 -11.46
CA GLN A 114 5.16 15.88 -11.29
C GLN A 114 4.30 15.42 -10.13
N ASP A 115 3.82 16.37 -9.32
CA ASP A 115 2.86 16.10 -8.25
C ASP A 115 1.43 16.27 -8.78
N SER A 116 0.96 15.25 -9.51
CA SER A 116 -0.40 15.22 -10.06
C SER A 116 -1.25 14.17 -9.32
N PRO A 117 -2.45 14.55 -8.81
CA PRO A 117 -3.34 13.62 -8.13
C PRO A 117 -3.81 12.49 -9.05
N THR A 118 -3.94 12.77 -10.36
CA THR A 118 -4.27 11.76 -11.37
C THR A 118 -3.16 10.73 -11.49
N VAL A 119 -1.89 11.16 -11.49
CA VAL A 119 -0.75 10.23 -11.57
C VAL A 119 -0.69 9.35 -10.32
N LYS A 120 -0.87 9.93 -9.12
CA LYS A 120 -0.94 9.16 -7.87
C LYS A 120 -2.05 8.12 -7.90
N PHE A 121 -3.24 8.50 -8.36
CA PHE A 121 -4.39 7.60 -8.49
C PHE A 121 -4.12 6.46 -9.49
N VAL A 122 -3.55 6.77 -10.65
CA VAL A 122 -3.21 5.76 -11.66
C VAL A 122 -2.13 4.81 -11.14
N CYS A 123 -1.09 5.32 -10.46
CA CYS A 123 -0.08 4.48 -9.82
C CYS A 123 -0.66 3.59 -8.72
N GLN A 124 -1.60 4.10 -7.93
CA GLN A 124 -2.37 3.33 -6.95
C GLN A 124 -3.13 2.17 -7.61
N LEU A 125 -3.85 2.45 -8.70
CA LEU A 125 -4.61 1.45 -9.43
C LEU A 125 -3.70 0.40 -10.10
N LEU A 126 -2.52 0.83 -10.57
CA LEU A 126 -1.52 -0.05 -11.16
C LEU A 126 -0.77 -0.93 -10.15
N ALA A 127 -0.87 -0.67 -8.85
CA ALA A 127 -0.20 -1.48 -7.85
C ALA A 127 -0.66 -2.94 -7.84
N PHE A 128 -1.96 -3.19 -8.02
CA PHE A 128 -2.49 -4.55 -8.13
C PHE A 128 -1.97 -5.30 -9.37
N PRO A 129 -2.08 -4.79 -10.62
CA PRO A 129 -1.55 -5.48 -11.78
C PRO A 129 -0.02 -5.62 -11.73
N MET A 130 0.72 -4.64 -11.18
CA MET A 130 2.17 -4.78 -10.96
C MET A 130 2.50 -5.91 -9.98
N GLY A 131 1.80 -6.00 -8.85
CA GLY A 131 1.98 -7.08 -7.89
C GLY A 131 1.57 -8.45 -8.46
N SER A 132 0.49 -8.50 -9.23
CA SER A 132 0.04 -9.71 -9.93
C SER A 132 1.07 -10.19 -10.96
N CYS A 133 1.64 -9.25 -11.73
CA CYS A 133 2.74 -9.53 -12.65
C CYS A 133 3.97 -10.08 -11.90
N LEU A 134 4.33 -9.50 -10.76
CA LEU A 134 5.44 -9.98 -9.94
C LEU A 134 5.20 -11.41 -9.41
N ILE A 135 3.97 -11.74 -9.00
CA ILE A 135 3.58 -13.10 -8.61
C ILE A 135 3.71 -14.06 -9.81
N LEU A 136 3.27 -13.67 -11.01
CA LEU A 136 3.40 -14.48 -12.22
C LEU A 136 4.85 -14.69 -12.64
N VAL A 137 5.69 -13.66 -12.55
CA VAL A 137 7.13 -13.76 -12.80
C VAL A 137 7.78 -14.71 -11.80
N ALA A 138 7.46 -14.58 -10.50
CA ALA A 138 7.96 -15.49 -9.47
C ALA A 138 7.53 -16.94 -9.75
N TRP A 139 6.27 -17.15 -10.15
CA TRP A 139 5.78 -18.46 -10.56
C TRP A 139 6.55 -19.03 -11.76
N GLY A 140 6.77 -18.22 -12.80
CA GLY A 140 7.60 -18.58 -13.95
C GLY A 140 9.03 -18.97 -13.56
N ILE A 141 9.65 -18.23 -12.63
CA ILE A 141 10.99 -18.55 -12.10
C ILE A 141 10.97 -19.90 -11.36
N THR A 142 9.95 -20.17 -10.54
CA THR A 142 9.85 -21.47 -9.86
C THR A 142 9.74 -22.62 -10.85
N TRP A 143 8.99 -22.42 -11.94
CA TRP A 143 8.86 -23.39 -13.02
C TRP A 143 10.20 -23.64 -13.74
N LEU A 144 10.97 -22.58 -14.03
CA LEU A 144 12.31 -22.68 -14.61
C LEU A 144 13.31 -23.42 -13.70
N TRP A 145 13.17 -23.30 -12.38
CA TRP A 145 13.95 -24.05 -11.39
C TRP A 145 13.44 -25.48 -11.13
N GLY A 146 12.49 -25.96 -11.93
CA GLY A 146 11.96 -27.33 -11.82
C GLY A 146 11.03 -27.55 -10.63
N ARG A 147 10.64 -26.50 -9.90
CA ARG A 147 9.63 -26.57 -8.84
C ARG A 147 8.25 -26.39 -9.46
N LYS A 148 7.39 -27.39 -9.37
CA LYS A 148 6.00 -27.32 -9.84
C LYS A 148 5.14 -26.64 -8.78
N ALA A 149 5.15 -25.32 -8.74
CA ALA A 149 4.19 -24.56 -7.95
C ALA A 149 2.78 -24.69 -8.58
N SER A 150 1.77 -25.01 -7.77
CA SER A 150 0.40 -25.17 -8.26
C SER A 150 -0.23 -23.83 -8.66
N LEU A 151 -1.23 -23.88 -9.54
CA LEU A 151 -2.04 -22.70 -9.88
C LEU A 151 -2.82 -22.17 -8.67
N ASP A 152 -3.18 -23.05 -7.72
CA ASP A 152 -3.83 -22.66 -6.47
C ASP A 152 -2.96 -21.70 -5.65
N SER A 153 -1.64 -21.91 -5.62
CA SER A 153 -0.70 -21.00 -4.98
C SER A 153 -0.75 -19.61 -5.60
N VAL A 154 -0.82 -19.51 -6.94
CA VAL A 154 -0.92 -18.23 -7.65
C VAL A 154 -2.23 -17.53 -7.32
N PHE A 155 -3.36 -18.25 -7.33
CA PHE A 155 -4.66 -17.71 -6.97
C PHE A 155 -4.70 -17.22 -5.52
N ASN A 156 -4.17 -18.01 -4.58
CA ASN A 156 -4.12 -17.66 -3.16
C ASN A 156 -3.29 -16.40 -2.90
N LEU A 157 -2.13 -16.27 -3.57
CA LEU A 157 -1.28 -15.08 -3.43
C LEU A 157 -1.92 -13.83 -4.05
N ASN A 158 -2.62 -13.98 -5.17
CA ASN A 158 -3.39 -12.86 -5.74
C ASN A 158 -4.55 -12.45 -4.82
N GLY A 159 -5.26 -13.40 -4.22
CA GLY A 159 -6.29 -13.12 -3.22
C GLY A 159 -5.73 -12.36 -2.01
N LEU A 160 -4.56 -12.79 -1.50
CA LEU A 160 -3.85 -12.11 -0.42
C LEU A 160 -3.43 -10.68 -0.83
N LEU A 161 -2.95 -10.49 -2.06
CA LEU A 161 -2.58 -9.18 -2.60
C LEU A 161 -3.79 -8.24 -2.68
N ILE A 162 -4.93 -8.72 -3.20
CA ILE A 162 -6.18 -7.94 -3.26
C ILE A 162 -6.62 -7.53 -1.86
N PHE A 163 -6.61 -8.49 -0.93
CA PHE A 163 -6.99 -8.24 0.46
C PHE A 163 -6.10 -7.17 1.11
N ALA A 164 -4.78 -7.25 0.89
CA ALA A 164 -3.82 -6.28 1.41
C ALA A 164 -3.97 -4.89 0.80
N LEU A 165 -4.37 -4.77 -0.46
CA LEU A 165 -4.55 -3.48 -1.16
C LEU A 165 -5.96 -2.90 -1.03
N PHE A 166 -6.94 -3.66 -0.54
CA PHE A 166 -8.35 -3.31 -0.58
C PHE A 166 -8.64 -1.95 0.04
N ILE A 167 -8.21 -1.72 1.29
CA ILE A 167 -8.48 -0.47 2.00
C ILE A 167 -7.79 0.69 1.28
N THR A 168 -6.52 0.54 0.88
CA THR A 168 -5.80 1.58 0.13
C THR A 168 -6.49 1.95 -1.17
N LEU A 169 -6.95 0.96 -1.95
CA LEU A 169 -7.65 1.19 -3.23
C LEU A 169 -9.02 1.82 -3.02
N ALA A 170 -9.79 1.36 -2.04
CA ALA A 170 -11.07 1.94 -1.68
C ALA A 170 -10.90 3.42 -1.29
N LEU A 171 -9.88 3.72 -0.49
CA LEU A 171 -9.55 5.08 -0.08
C LEU A 171 -9.08 5.94 -1.27
N ALA A 172 -8.29 5.40 -2.19
CA ALA A 172 -7.86 6.10 -3.40
C ALA A 172 -9.06 6.61 -4.22
N VAL A 173 -10.12 5.80 -4.32
CA VAL A 173 -11.38 6.16 -5.00
C VAL A 173 -12.17 7.22 -4.21
N LEU A 174 -12.06 7.24 -2.88
CA LEU A 174 -12.77 8.20 -2.02
C LEU A 174 -12.06 9.57 -1.89
N ARG A 175 -10.73 9.63 -2.07
CA ARG A 175 -9.92 10.87 -1.96
C ARG A 175 -10.50 12.06 -2.75
N PRO A 176 -10.96 11.91 -4.01
CA PRO A 176 -11.56 13.02 -4.76
C PRO A 176 -12.84 13.60 -4.11
N PHE A 177 -13.66 12.75 -3.47
CA PHE A 177 -14.94 13.16 -2.88
C PHE A 177 -14.76 13.90 -1.55
N GLN A 178 -13.74 13.55 -0.76
CA GLN A 178 -13.45 14.18 0.54
C GLN A 178 -13.17 15.68 0.41
N HIS A 179 -12.48 16.10 -0.64
CA HIS A 179 -12.20 17.52 -0.88
C HIS A 179 -13.42 18.32 -1.33
N GLN A 180 -14.42 17.68 -1.92
CA GLN A 180 -15.62 18.36 -2.37
C GLN A 180 -16.50 18.78 -1.18
N GLN A 181 -16.45 18.01 -0.09
CA GLN A 181 -17.18 18.32 1.14
C GLN A 181 -16.49 19.40 1.99
N SER A 182 -15.16 19.52 1.95
CA SER A 182 -14.44 20.61 2.62
C SER A 182 -14.45 21.94 1.84
N SER A 183 -14.95 21.94 0.60
CA SER A 183 -15.03 23.12 -0.26
C SER A 183 -16.47 23.59 -0.55
N THR A 184 -17.48 22.87 -0.06
CA THR A 184 -18.81 23.47 0.16
C THR A 184 -18.70 24.49 1.29
N PRO A 185 -19.09 25.75 1.08
CA PRO A 185 -18.92 26.77 2.09
C PRO A 185 -19.83 26.44 3.26
N ASP A 186 -19.28 26.36 4.47
CA ASP A 186 -19.94 26.93 5.65
C ASP A 186 -20.00 28.47 5.48
N ALA A 187 -20.58 28.93 4.37
CA ALA A 187 -21.16 30.24 4.22
C ALA A 187 -22.64 30.06 4.47
N MET A 188 -22.99 30.02 5.76
CA MET A 188 -24.22 30.56 6.38
C MET A 188 -24.41 29.91 7.76
N ALA A 189 -23.54 30.27 8.71
CA ALA A 189 -23.87 30.48 10.13
C ALA A 189 -22.72 31.22 10.82
#